data_AF-A0A2T7DNW7-F1
#
_entry.id   AF-A0A2T7DNW7-F1
#
_cell.length_a   1.000
_cell.length_b   1.000
_cell.length_c   1.000
_cell.angle_alpha   90.00
_cell.angle_beta   90.00
_cell.angle_gamma   90.00
#
_symmetry.space_group_name_H-M   'P 1'
#
loop_
_entity.id
_entity.type
_entity.pdbx_description
1 polymer ?
#
loop_
_entity_poly.entity_id
_entity_poly.type
_entity_poly.pdbx_seq_one_letter_code
_entity_poly.pdbx_strand_id
1 'polypeptide(L)'
;MERKFYEKYTSLKKRKLLDEGLERKREEELKELYDAMKDWVRGLEKDKEELSEKLADKEDDLEKARQDFLADIQTRDSEILRLKQLLDEKTEKNNSTARSVDQTPEVIHENPTRMSPRRKTPQSNIRPKRVQLSENTAIPHSSLEEESQELQCSRRYTCIPGNETNECPSAHMFHLLLQSLVRMKVTVDDGTERFSVSVSHEATGYSFTLTWLEKPGEWSYKLSSLGTLERIAVNWMKQDIRFSMNMCRLFFERISNIITKG
;
A
#
# COMPACT_ATOMS: atom_id res chain seq x y z
N MET A 1 66.54 15.24 64.27
CA MET A 1 66.21 15.14 62.82
C MET A 1 64.88 14.40 62.61
N GLU A 2 64.48 13.53 63.54
CA GLU A 2 63.34 12.61 63.38
C GLU A 2 61.97 13.29 63.25
N ARG A 3 61.73 14.46 63.88
CA ARG A 3 60.41 15.12 63.84
C ARG A 3 59.91 15.35 62.40
N LYS A 4 60.79 15.78 61.49
CA LYS A 4 60.48 15.98 60.06
C LYS A 4 60.14 14.67 59.34
N PHE A 5 60.77 13.56 59.72
CA PHE A 5 60.44 12.24 59.17
C PHE A 5 59.07 11.74 59.68
N TYR A 6 58.76 11.97 60.96
CA TYR A 6 57.46 11.63 61.55
C TYR A 6 56.31 12.44 60.92
N GLU A 7 56.49 13.75 60.73
CA GLU A 7 55.53 14.63 60.03
C GLU A 7 55.32 14.18 58.57
N LYS A 8 56.38 13.80 57.86
CA LYS A 8 56.29 13.27 56.49
C LYS A 8 55.56 11.92 56.43
N TYR A 9 55.86 11.00 57.34
CA TYR A 9 55.20 9.69 57.44
C TYR A 9 53.70 9.84 57.76
N THR A 10 53.34 10.65 58.76
CA THR A 10 51.94 10.88 59.14
C THR A 10 51.14 11.56 58.02
N SER A 11 51.75 12.51 57.30
CA SER A 11 51.15 13.15 56.12
C SER A 11 50.92 12.16 54.97
N LEU A 12 51.90 11.28 54.70
CA LEU A 12 51.78 10.25 53.67
C LEU A 12 50.70 9.21 54.03
N LYS A 13 50.64 8.77 55.29
CA LYS A 13 49.62 7.84 55.79
C LYS A 13 48.20 8.42 55.66
N LYS A 14 48.02 9.71 56.00
CA LYS A 14 46.74 10.40 55.79
C LYS A 14 46.33 10.45 54.32
N ARG A 15 47.26 10.75 53.41
CA ARG A 15 46.99 10.76 51.97
C ARG A 15 46.55 9.39 51.46
N LYS A 16 47.26 8.32 51.84
CA LYS A 16 46.94 6.95 51.40
C LYS A 16 45.53 6.52 51.85
N LEU A 17 45.15 6.82 53.10
CA LEU A 17 43.81 6.53 53.62
C LEU A 17 42.68 7.31 52.91
N LEU A 18 42.96 8.52 52.41
CA LEU A 18 42.02 9.28 51.60
C LEU A 18 41.89 8.68 50.19
N ASP A 19 43.00 8.27 49.58
CA ASP A 19 43.03 7.59 48.28
C ASP A 19 42.24 6.27 48.31
N GLU A 20 42.54 5.40 49.28
CA GLU A 20 41.83 4.14 49.55
C GLU A 20 40.33 4.34 49.88
N GLY A 21 39.93 5.55 50.30
CA GLY A 21 38.53 5.93 50.48
C GLY A 21 37.86 6.34 49.16
N LEU A 22 38.57 7.11 48.33
CA LEU A 22 38.09 7.57 47.02
C LEU A 22 38.03 6.43 45.99
N GLU A 23 38.96 5.47 46.05
CA GLU A 23 38.93 4.27 45.20
C GLU A 23 37.70 3.40 45.51
N ARG A 24 37.43 3.09 46.79
CA ARG A 24 36.24 2.33 47.20
C ARG A 24 34.93 3.02 46.79
N LYS A 25 34.83 4.34 46.99
CA LYS A 25 33.63 5.09 46.56
C LYS A 25 33.40 4.99 45.04
N ARG A 26 34.48 5.02 44.25
CA ARG A 26 34.40 4.87 42.78
C ARG A 26 34.01 3.44 42.36
N GLU A 27 34.47 2.44 43.11
CA GLU A 27 34.10 1.03 42.91
C GLU A 27 32.63 0.77 43.26
N GLU A 28 32.14 1.38 44.34
CA GLU A 28 30.72 1.37 44.74
C GLU A 28 29.83 2.03 43.66
N GLU A 29 30.16 3.24 43.21
CA GLU A 29 29.45 3.95 42.13
C GLU A 29 29.44 3.15 40.81
N LEU A 30 30.57 2.53 40.44
CA LEU A 30 30.65 1.69 39.24
C LEU A 30 29.80 0.43 39.37
N LYS A 31 29.73 -0.16 40.56
CA LYS A 31 28.91 -1.34 40.83
C LYS A 31 27.42 -1.01 40.78
N GLU A 32 26.98 0.08 41.39
CA GLU A 32 25.59 0.54 41.28
C GLU A 32 25.17 0.78 39.83
N LEU A 33 26.02 1.42 39.03
CA LEU A 33 25.79 1.63 37.60
C LEU A 33 25.70 0.29 36.83
N TYR A 34 26.58 -0.67 37.14
CA TYR A 34 26.57 -1.99 36.51
C TYR A 34 25.32 -2.78 36.87
N ASP A 35 24.92 -2.80 38.14
CA ASP A 35 23.72 -3.51 38.59
C ASP A 35 22.44 -2.88 37.97
N ALA A 36 22.35 -1.54 37.90
CA ALA A 36 21.27 -0.84 37.23
C ALA A 36 21.20 -1.14 35.72
N MET A 37 22.34 -1.16 35.02
CA MET A 37 22.41 -1.59 33.61
C MET A 37 21.94 -3.04 33.45
N LYS A 38 22.29 -3.91 34.40
CA LYS A 38 21.89 -5.33 34.40
C LYS A 38 20.39 -5.50 34.63
N ASP A 39 19.75 -4.65 35.44
CA ASP A 39 18.29 -4.59 35.57
C ASP A 39 17.62 -4.11 34.27
N TRP A 40 18.16 -3.09 33.61
CA TRP A 40 17.61 -2.60 32.34
C TRP A 40 17.67 -3.65 31.23
N VAL A 41 18.78 -4.39 31.13
CA VAL A 41 18.90 -5.51 30.17
C VAL A 41 17.86 -6.59 30.46
N ARG A 42 17.65 -6.99 31.73
CA ARG A 42 16.59 -7.94 32.10
C ARG A 42 15.18 -7.44 31.72
N GLY A 43 14.91 -6.16 31.91
CA GLY A 43 13.66 -5.53 31.49
C GLY A 43 13.43 -5.65 29.98
N LEU A 44 14.44 -5.27 29.19
CA LEU A 44 14.37 -5.35 27.72
C LEU A 44 14.26 -6.79 27.20
N GLU A 45 14.90 -7.77 27.87
CA GLU A 45 14.78 -9.19 27.54
C GLU A 45 13.34 -9.69 27.77
N LYS A 46 12.73 -9.31 28.90
CA LYS A 46 11.34 -9.64 29.21
C LYS A 46 10.35 -8.98 28.24
N ASP A 47 10.51 -7.68 27.97
CA ASP A 47 9.64 -6.94 27.05
C ASP A 47 9.71 -7.53 25.63
N LYS A 48 10.90 -8.00 25.22
CA LYS A 48 11.10 -8.71 23.95
C LYS A 48 10.37 -10.06 23.92
N GLU A 49 10.40 -10.81 25.02
CA GLU A 49 9.68 -12.09 25.14
C GLU A 49 8.15 -11.88 25.05
N GLU A 50 7.61 -10.93 25.82
CA GLU A 50 6.17 -10.57 25.80
C GLU A 50 5.72 -10.06 24.42
N LEU A 51 6.55 -9.28 23.72
CA LEU A 51 6.27 -8.84 22.35
C LEU A 51 6.34 -10.00 21.35
N SER A 52 7.22 -10.98 21.56
CA SER A 52 7.34 -12.16 20.70
C SER A 52 6.13 -13.09 20.84
N GLU A 53 5.63 -13.27 22.07
CA GLU A 53 4.40 -14.04 22.36
C GLU A 53 3.18 -13.39 21.68
N LYS A 54 2.98 -12.08 21.88
CA LYS A 54 1.89 -11.32 21.23
C LYS A 54 1.97 -11.32 19.71
N LEU A 55 3.17 -11.43 19.13
CA LEU A 55 3.34 -11.53 17.68
C LEU A 55 2.89 -12.90 17.18
N ALA A 56 3.25 -13.98 17.89
CA ALA A 56 2.80 -15.34 17.57
C ALA A 56 1.27 -15.47 17.66
N ASP A 57 0.65 -14.95 18.73
CA ASP A 57 -0.82 -14.92 18.89
C ASP A 57 -1.50 -14.21 17.70
N LYS A 58 -0.91 -13.09 17.24
CA LYS A 58 -1.45 -12.30 16.13
C LYS A 58 -1.23 -12.95 14.77
N GLU A 59 -0.21 -13.79 14.63
CA GLU A 59 0.03 -14.58 13.43
C GLU A 59 -0.97 -15.75 13.33
N ASP A 60 -1.28 -16.42 14.46
CA ASP A 60 -2.32 -17.46 14.52
C ASP A 60 -3.73 -16.91 14.28
N ASP A 61 -4.10 -15.80 14.94
CA ASP A 61 -5.35 -15.06 14.69
C ASP A 61 -5.55 -14.75 13.20
N LEU A 62 -4.47 -14.31 12.54
CA LEU A 62 -4.48 -13.87 11.14
C LEU A 62 -4.56 -15.06 10.18
N GLU A 63 -3.84 -16.15 10.46
CA GLU A 63 -3.90 -17.36 9.65
C GLU A 63 -5.26 -18.06 9.76
N LYS A 64 -5.84 -18.09 10.97
CA LYS A 64 -7.22 -18.53 11.18
C LYS A 64 -8.22 -17.68 10.38
N ALA A 65 -8.11 -16.35 10.44
CA ALA A 65 -8.99 -15.46 9.69
C ALA A 65 -8.87 -15.64 8.16
N ARG A 66 -7.68 -15.99 7.65
CA ARG A 66 -7.49 -16.37 6.24
C ARG A 66 -8.20 -17.67 5.91
N GLN A 67 -8.08 -18.70 6.75
CA GLN A 67 -8.72 -19.99 6.54
C GLN A 67 -10.25 -19.88 6.56
N ASP A 68 -10.81 -19.13 7.51
CA ASP A 68 -12.25 -18.84 7.59
C ASP A 68 -12.74 -18.10 6.33
N PHE A 69 -11.98 -17.13 5.83
CA PHE A 69 -12.33 -16.40 4.60
C PHE A 69 -12.26 -17.27 3.33
N LEU A 70 -11.27 -18.16 3.23
CA LEU A 70 -11.17 -19.14 2.14
C LEU A 70 -12.34 -20.14 2.17
N ALA A 71 -12.78 -20.56 3.36
CA ALA A 71 -13.94 -21.43 3.52
C ALA A 71 -15.26 -20.73 3.10
N ASP A 72 -15.43 -19.43 3.40
CA ASP A 72 -16.58 -18.64 2.91
C ASP A 72 -16.59 -18.56 1.38
N ILE A 73 -15.45 -18.28 0.74
CA ILE A 73 -15.32 -18.25 -0.73
C ILE A 73 -15.73 -19.59 -1.33
N GLN A 74 -15.15 -20.70 -0.86
CA GLN A 74 -15.47 -22.04 -1.38
C GLN A 74 -16.95 -22.41 -1.23
N THR A 75 -17.56 -22.00 -0.10
CA THR A 75 -19.00 -22.20 0.16
C THR A 75 -19.85 -21.40 -0.83
N ARG A 76 -19.47 -20.15 -1.11
CA ARG A 76 -20.20 -19.25 -2.01
C ARG A 76 -20.05 -19.65 -3.47
N ASP A 77 -18.86 -20.08 -3.90
CA ASP A 77 -18.64 -20.62 -5.25
C ASP A 77 -19.44 -21.90 -5.49
N SER A 78 -19.54 -22.77 -4.48
CA SER A 78 -20.37 -23.98 -4.53
C SER A 78 -21.86 -23.66 -4.71
N GLU A 79 -22.38 -22.67 -3.98
CA GLU A 79 -23.79 -22.24 -4.14
C GLU A 79 -24.00 -21.50 -5.47
N ILE A 80 -23.03 -20.72 -5.97
CA ILE A 80 -23.09 -20.10 -7.32
C ILE A 80 -23.19 -21.16 -8.41
N LEU A 81 -22.40 -22.25 -8.32
CA LEU A 81 -22.47 -23.37 -9.27
C LEU A 81 -23.84 -24.05 -9.24
N ARG A 82 -24.37 -24.32 -8.04
CA ARG A 82 -25.71 -24.89 -7.84
C ARG A 82 -26.81 -24.00 -8.40
N LEU A 83 -26.75 -22.70 -8.16
CA LEU A 83 -27.73 -21.72 -8.65
C LEU A 83 -27.71 -21.61 -10.18
N LYS A 84 -26.53 -21.69 -10.81
CA LYS A 84 -26.41 -21.77 -12.28
C LYS A 84 -27.10 -23.03 -12.82
N GLN A 85 -26.80 -24.20 -12.25
CA GLN A 85 -27.40 -25.47 -12.68
C GLN A 85 -28.94 -25.45 -12.59
N LEU A 86 -29.51 -24.86 -11.52
CA LEU A 86 -30.95 -24.68 -11.37
C LEU A 86 -31.55 -23.68 -12.39
N LEU A 87 -30.77 -22.69 -12.82
CA LEU A 87 -31.19 -21.74 -13.85
C LEU A 87 -31.29 -22.44 -15.21
N ASP A 88 -30.29 -23.24 -15.56
CA ASP A 88 -30.22 -24.00 -16.82
C ASP A 88 -31.30 -25.10 -16.90
N GLU A 89 -31.58 -25.80 -15.80
CA GLU A 89 -32.68 -26.76 -15.75
C GLU A 89 -34.05 -26.09 -15.95
N LYS A 90 -34.20 -24.85 -15.46
CA LYS A 90 -35.44 -24.07 -15.59
C LYS A 90 -35.63 -23.50 -17.00
N THR A 91 -34.57 -23.10 -17.70
CA THR A 91 -34.67 -22.64 -19.10
C THR A 91 -35.05 -23.79 -20.02
N GLU A 92 -34.46 -24.99 -19.85
CA GLU A 92 -34.83 -26.19 -20.61
C GLU A 92 -36.30 -26.62 -20.40
N LYS A 93 -36.80 -26.58 -19.17
CA LYS A 93 -38.22 -26.85 -18.85
C LYS A 93 -39.20 -25.83 -19.48
N ASN A 94 -38.79 -24.56 -19.58
CA ASN A 94 -39.59 -23.54 -20.25
C ASN A 94 -39.57 -23.70 -21.77
N ASN A 95 -38.40 -24.00 -22.36
CA ASN A 95 -38.22 -24.16 -23.80
C ASN A 95 -38.94 -25.39 -24.36
N SER A 96 -39.01 -26.48 -23.59
CA SER A 96 -39.77 -27.68 -23.93
C SER A 96 -41.30 -27.48 -23.86
N THR A 97 -41.77 -26.56 -23.01
CA THR A 97 -43.20 -26.20 -22.93
C THR A 97 -43.65 -25.29 -24.08
N ALA A 98 -42.76 -24.47 -24.64
CA ALA A 98 -43.07 -23.51 -25.71
C ALA A 98 -43.22 -24.14 -27.12
N ARG A 99 -43.05 -25.46 -27.28
CA ARG A 99 -42.95 -26.14 -28.58
C ARG A 99 -44.17 -26.98 -28.99
N SER A 100 -45.31 -26.83 -28.29
CA SER A 100 -46.52 -27.62 -28.57
C SER A 100 -47.82 -26.82 -28.42
N VAL A 101 -48.07 -25.89 -29.34
CA VAL A 101 -49.41 -25.62 -29.91
C VAL A 101 -49.22 -25.11 -31.35
N ASP A 102 -49.63 -25.89 -32.34
CA ASP A 102 -49.91 -25.38 -33.69
C ASP A 102 -50.93 -26.30 -34.42
N GLN A 103 -51.56 -25.77 -35.47
CA GLN A 103 -52.76 -26.25 -36.18
C GLN A 103 -54.09 -25.93 -35.45
N THR A 104 -55.15 -25.40 -36.08
CA THR A 104 -55.53 -25.34 -37.52
C THR A 104 -56.21 -23.99 -37.91
N PRO A 105 -56.44 -23.70 -39.23
CA PRO A 105 -56.65 -22.33 -39.73
C PRO A 105 -58.12 -21.89 -40.04
N GLU A 106 -58.25 -20.57 -40.25
CA GLU A 106 -59.28 -19.79 -40.99
C GLU A 106 -60.77 -20.18 -41.00
N VAL A 107 -61.65 -19.21 -40.69
CA VAL A 107 -62.63 -18.61 -41.64
C VAL A 107 -62.96 -17.18 -41.20
N ILE A 108 -63.00 -16.23 -42.14
CA ILE A 108 -63.45 -14.85 -41.95
C ILE A 108 -64.97 -14.74 -42.16
N HIS A 109 -65.69 -13.99 -41.31
CA HIS A 109 -66.86 -13.26 -41.79
C HIS A 109 -67.13 -11.96 -41.01
N GLU A 110 -67.49 -10.91 -41.76
CA GLU A 110 -67.66 -9.54 -41.28
C GLU A 110 -69.07 -9.27 -40.72
N ASN A 111 -69.19 -8.24 -39.87
CA ASN A 111 -70.33 -7.30 -39.90
C ASN A 111 -70.03 -6.00 -39.11
N PRO A 112 -70.23 -4.79 -39.67
CA PRO A 112 -69.99 -3.52 -38.98
C PRO A 112 -71.29 -2.76 -38.59
N THR A 113 -71.20 -1.81 -37.63
CA THR A 113 -71.64 -0.38 -37.76
C THR A 113 -71.99 0.33 -36.42
N ARG A 114 -71.34 1.50 -36.17
CA ARG A 114 -71.70 2.70 -35.35
C ARG A 114 -72.48 2.55 -34.01
N MET A 115 -72.12 3.24 -32.93
CA MET A 115 -72.20 4.71 -32.76
C MET A 115 -71.23 5.25 -31.67
N SER A 116 -71.06 6.58 -31.59
CA SER A 116 -70.19 7.31 -30.61
C SER A 116 -71.03 8.38 -29.84
N PRO A 117 -70.48 9.36 -29.06
CA PRO A 117 -69.16 9.50 -28.39
C PRO A 117 -69.22 10.06 -26.93
N ARG A 118 -68.14 9.96 -26.11
CA ARG A 118 -67.65 11.11 -25.29
C ARG A 118 -66.25 10.96 -24.64
N ARG A 119 -65.40 11.94 -24.95
CA ARG A 119 -64.27 12.60 -24.22
C ARG A 119 -63.93 12.11 -22.78
N LYS A 120 -62.67 12.10 -22.30
CA LYS A 120 -61.56 13.09 -22.49
C LYS A 120 -60.15 12.46 -22.35
N THR A 121 -59.16 13.02 -23.06
CA THR A 121 -57.70 12.90 -22.79
C THR A 121 -57.18 14.09 -21.96
N PRO A 122 -56.00 13.98 -21.31
CA PRO A 122 -54.74 14.49 -21.89
C PRO A 122 -53.57 13.50 -21.67
N GLN A 123 -52.90 12.98 -22.69
CA GLN A 123 -51.85 13.62 -23.51
C GLN A 123 -50.64 14.16 -22.72
N SER A 124 -49.54 13.39 -22.74
CA SER A 124 -48.22 13.97 -23.02
C SER A 124 -47.45 13.03 -23.98
N ASN A 125 -46.69 13.64 -24.90
CA ASN A 125 -45.82 12.95 -25.86
C ASN A 125 -44.43 12.72 -25.17
N ILE A 126 -43.39 12.02 -25.67
CA ILE A 126 -42.83 11.88 -27.02
C ILE A 126 -42.10 10.51 -27.15
N ARG A 127 -41.95 10.00 -28.38
CA ARG A 127 -41.33 8.71 -28.76
C ARG A 127 -39.80 8.63 -28.56
N PRO A 128 -39.23 7.45 -28.25
CA PRO A 128 -37.86 7.09 -28.66
C PRO A 128 -37.83 6.63 -30.13
N LYS A 129 -36.77 6.97 -30.88
CA LYS A 129 -36.51 6.44 -32.23
C LYS A 129 -35.65 5.17 -32.17
N ARG A 130 -36.03 4.18 -32.99
CA ARG A 130 -35.35 2.89 -33.24
C ARG A 130 -34.23 3.05 -34.29
N VAL A 131 -33.22 2.17 -34.25
CA VAL A 131 -32.44 1.50 -35.35
C VAL A 131 -31.11 1.03 -34.71
N GLN A 132 -30.89 -0.28 -34.45
CA GLN A 132 -30.29 -1.31 -35.34
C GLN A 132 -28.91 -0.91 -35.91
N LEU A 133 -27.92 -1.79 -36.10
CA LEU A 133 -27.60 -3.16 -35.66
C LEU A 133 -26.15 -3.38 -36.15
N SER A 134 -25.27 -4.02 -35.38
CA SER A 134 -24.12 -4.73 -35.97
C SER A 134 -23.60 -5.79 -35.00
N GLU A 135 -23.76 -7.04 -35.43
CA GLU A 135 -23.26 -8.25 -34.80
C GLU A 135 -22.14 -8.78 -35.69
N ASN A 136 -21.03 -9.24 -35.09
CA ASN A 136 -20.04 -10.06 -35.80
C ASN A 136 -19.40 -11.05 -34.82
N THR A 137 -19.36 -12.31 -35.25
CA THR A 137 -19.14 -13.50 -34.41
C THR A 137 -17.81 -14.16 -34.76
N ALA A 138 -17.05 -14.67 -33.79
CA ALA A 138 -16.32 -15.96 -33.84
C ALA A 138 -15.26 -16.10 -32.72
N ILE A 139 -14.98 -17.35 -32.37
CA ILE A 139 -13.93 -17.85 -31.45
C ILE A 139 -13.31 -19.12 -32.16
N PRO A 140 -12.59 -20.11 -31.55
CA PRO A 140 -12.24 -20.38 -30.14
C PRO A 140 -10.75 -20.81 -29.90
N HIS A 141 -10.47 -21.22 -28.66
CA HIS A 141 -9.52 -22.25 -28.19
C HIS A 141 -8.23 -21.86 -27.43
N SER A 142 -8.22 -22.28 -26.14
CA SER A 142 -7.13 -22.85 -25.31
C SER A 142 -5.77 -22.14 -25.24
N SER A 143 -5.24 -21.83 -24.04
CA SER A 143 -4.83 -22.85 -23.06
C SER A 143 -5.12 -22.48 -21.60
N LEU A 144 -4.92 -23.47 -20.72
CA LEU A 144 -5.06 -23.39 -19.27
C LEU A 144 -3.66 -23.26 -18.67
N GLU A 145 -3.42 -22.23 -17.86
CA GLU A 145 -2.23 -22.13 -17.00
C GLU A 145 -2.55 -21.19 -15.83
N GLU A 146 -2.28 -21.66 -14.61
CA GLU A 146 -2.48 -20.91 -13.38
C GLU A 146 -1.34 -19.91 -13.21
N GLU A 147 -1.67 -18.62 -13.08
CA GLU A 147 -0.75 -17.65 -12.49
C GLU A 147 -1.51 -16.76 -11.51
N SER A 148 -0.92 -16.60 -10.33
CA SER A 148 -1.49 -15.91 -9.17
C SER A 148 -2.14 -14.58 -9.53
N GLN A 149 -3.33 -14.31 -8.98
CA GLN A 149 -3.94 -12.97 -9.02
C GLN A 149 -3.19 -12.00 -8.10
N GLU A 150 -1.97 -11.62 -8.49
CA GLU A 150 -1.50 -10.27 -8.20
C GLU A 150 -2.52 -9.26 -8.74
N LEU A 151 -2.69 -8.16 -8.01
CA LEU A 151 -3.65 -7.10 -8.33
C LEU A 151 -3.32 -6.46 -9.69
N GLN A 152 -3.93 -6.97 -10.78
CA GLN A 152 -3.80 -6.43 -12.14
C GLN A 152 -4.45 -5.04 -12.28
N CYS A 153 -3.81 -4.02 -11.71
CA CYS A 153 -4.21 -2.62 -11.92
C CYS A 153 -3.84 -2.09 -13.31
N SER A 154 -3.11 -2.84 -14.15
CA SER A 154 -2.45 -2.28 -15.35
C SER A 154 -2.66 -3.02 -16.69
N ARG A 155 -3.47 -4.10 -16.79
CA ARG A 155 -3.52 -4.92 -18.02
C ARG A 155 -4.50 -4.46 -19.13
N ARG A 156 -5.03 -3.23 -19.08
CA ARG A 156 -6.00 -2.71 -20.09
C ARG A 156 -5.80 -1.27 -20.58
N TYR A 157 -4.59 -0.73 -20.49
CA TYR A 157 -4.26 0.53 -21.17
C TYR A 157 -3.04 0.36 -22.07
N THR A 158 -3.29 -0.12 -23.29
CA THR A 158 -2.38 0.10 -24.41
C THR A 158 -2.35 1.60 -24.71
N CYS A 159 -1.42 2.32 -24.10
CA CYS A 159 -1.00 3.62 -24.59
C CYS A 159 -0.32 3.38 -25.94
N ILE A 160 -1.08 3.53 -27.03
CA ILE A 160 -0.53 3.51 -28.38
C ILE A 160 0.43 4.71 -28.48
N PRO A 161 1.72 4.51 -28.81
CA PRO A 161 2.68 5.61 -28.95
C PRO A 161 2.41 6.35 -30.27
N GLY A 162 1.37 7.18 -30.26
CA GLY A 162 1.03 8.15 -31.29
C GLY A 162 1.21 9.56 -30.75
N ASN A 163 1.96 10.37 -31.50
CA ASN A 163 2.37 11.75 -31.24
C ASN A 163 1.41 12.65 -30.41
N GLU A 164 2.02 13.57 -29.65
CA GLU A 164 1.40 14.66 -28.85
C GLU A 164 0.66 14.28 -27.54
N THR A 165 1.40 14.45 -26.43
CA THR A 165 0.94 14.85 -25.07
C THR A 165 -0.52 14.55 -24.70
N ASN A 166 -0.89 13.26 -24.67
CA ASN A 166 -2.03 12.79 -23.91
C ASN A 166 -1.54 12.02 -22.68
N GLU A 167 -1.12 12.74 -21.64
CA GLU A 167 -1.01 12.16 -20.30
C GLU A 167 -2.36 11.56 -19.93
N CYS A 168 -2.39 10.30 -19.50
CA CYS A 168 -3.62 9.67 -19.06
C CYS A 168 -4.18 10.47 -17.86
N PRO A 169 -5.42 11.00 -17.91
CA PRO A 169 -5.93 11.87 -16.85
C PRO A 169 -5.89 11.23 -15.45
N SER A 170 -6.01 9.89 -15.36
CA SER A 170 -5.85 9.18 -14.09
C SER A 170 -4.42 9.24 -13.56
N ALA A 171 -3.40 9.05 -14.40
CA ALA A 171 -1.99 9.12 -14.01
C ALA A 171 -1.63 10.54 -13.52
N HIS A 172 -2.12 11.58 -14.20
CA HIS A 172 -1.97 12.96 -13.77
C HIS A 172 -2.62 13.23 -12.40
N MET A 173 -3.84 12.73 -12.17
CA MET A 173 -4.52 12.86 -10.88
C MET A 173 -3.82 12.09 -9.75
N PHE A 174 -3.30 10.88 -10.02
CA PHE A 174 -2.47 10.14 -9.06
C PHE A 174 -1.17 10.88 -8.72
N HIS A 175 -0.56 11.52 -9.71
CA HIS A 175 0.65 12.32 -9.55
C HIS A 175 0.40 13.54 -8.64
N LEU A 176 -0.68 14.30 -8.87
CA LEU A 176 -1.09 15.42 -8.01
C LEU A 176 -1.42 14.96 -6.58
N LEU A 177 -2.08 13.81 -6.42
CA LEU A 177 -2.38 13.22 -5.11
C LEU A 177 -1.09 12.84 -4.37
N LEU A 178 -0.14 12.20 -5.04
CA LEU A 178 1.16 11.82 -4.48
C LEU A 178 1.95 13.05 -4.02
N GLN A 179 2.03 14.08 -4.86
CA GLN A 179 2.70 15.35 -4.50
C GLN A 179 2.06 15.99 -3.26
N SER A 180 0.72 15.96 -3.18
CA SER A 180 -0.05 16.51 -2.04
C SER A 180 0.20 15.72 -0.74
N LEU A 181 0.30 14.39 -0.81
CA LEU A 181 0.55 13.52 0.34
C LEU A 181 1.97 13.66 0.89
N VAL A 182 2.98 13.69 0.01
CA VAL A 182 4.39 13.83 0.39
C VAL A 182 4.74 15.29 0.71
N ARG A 183 3.89 16.24 0.30
CA ARG A 183 4.13 17.70 0.33
C ARG A 183 5.40 18.08 -0.42
N MET A 184 5.65 17.39 -1.53
CA MET A 184 6.82 17.58 -2.39
C MET A 184 6.41 17.52 -3.84
N LYS A 185 7.08 18.31 -4.67
CA LYS A 185 7.01 18.14 -6.10
C LYS A 185 7.78 16.87 -6.47
N VAL A 186 7.19 16.06 -7.32
CA VAL A 186 7.77 14.84 -7.87
C VAL A 186 7.72 14.99 -9.38
N THR A 187 8.75 14.57 -10.10
CA THR A 187 8.76 14.49 -11.56
C THR A 187 9.37 13.15 -11.95
N VAL A 188 8.68 12.39 -12.80
CA VAL A 188 9.23 11.14 -13.36
C VAL A 188 10.19 11.53 -14.48
N ASP A 189 11.36 10.90 -14.52
CA ASP A 189 12.28 10.99 -15.65
C ASP A 189 12.04 9.77 -16.57
N ASP A 190 11.67 10.07 -17.81
CA ASP A 190 11.41 9.08 -18.87
C ASP A 190 12.62 8.83 -19.77
N GLY A 191 13.71 9.60 -19.61
CA GLY A 191 14.90 9.55 -20.44
C GLY A 191 16.00 8.58 -19.96
N THR A 192 15.91 8.03 -18.75
CA THR A 192 16.92 7.13 -18.20
C THR A 192 16.58 5.64 -18.38
N GLU A 193 17.62 4.81 -18.58
CA GLU A 193 17.49 3.33 -18.71
C GLU A 193 16.82 2.64 -17.50
N ARG A 194 16.67 3.34 -16.38
CA ARG A 194 16.08 2.85 -15.13
C ARG A 194 15.07 3.85 -14.65
N PHE A 195 13.89 3.37 -14.25
CA PHE A 195 12.85 4.21 -13.67
C PHE A 195 13.42 5.09 -12.55
N SER A 196 13.32 6.41 -12.72
CA SER A 196 13.77 7.36 -11.73
C SER A 196 12.81 8.52 -11.56
N VAL A 197 12.79 9.09 -10.35
CA VAL A 197 11.97 10.24 -9.99
C VAL A 197 12.84 11.28 -9.31
N SER A 198 12.74 12.51 -9.78
CA SER A 198 13.31 13.67 -9.08
C SER A 198 12.26 14.26 -8.16
N VAL A 199 12.67 14.61 -6.95
CA VAL A 199 11.80 15.08 -5.87
C VAL A 199 12.36 16.39 -5.34
N SER A 200 11.51 17.39 -5.13
CA SER A 200 11.92 18.68 -4.57
C SER A 200 10.87 19.28 -3.62
N HIS A 201 11.36 19.98 -2.61
CA HIS A 201 10.55 20.76 -1.67
C HIS A 201 10.76 22.26 -1.95
N GLU A 202 9.78 22.88 -2.61
CA GLU A 202 9.91 24.23 -3.19
C GLU A 202 10.27 25.30 -2.13
N ALA A 203 9.75 25.19 -0.90
CA ALA A 203 9.98 26.19 0.14
C ALA A 203 11.38 26.15 0.78
N THR A 204 12.08 25.00 0.77
CA THR A 204 13.45 24.89 1.31
C THR A 204 14.52 24.78 0.23
N GLY A 205 14.14 24.49 -1.03
CA GLY A 205 15.10 24.20 -2.10
C GLY A 205 15.83 22.86 -1.93
N TYR A 206 15.35 21.99 -1.04
CA TYR A 206 15.85 20.62 -0.89
C TYR A 206 15.38 19.77 -2.08
N SER A 207 16.30 19.05 -2.72
CA SER A 207 15.98 18.18 -3.85
C SER A 207 16.92 16.99 -3.96
N PHE A 208 16.39 15.89 -4.50
CA PHE A 208 17.08 14.61 -4.65
C PHE A 208 16.43 13.78 -5.77
N THR A 209 17.15 12.74 -6.21
CA THR A 209 16.65 11.74 -7.15
C THR A 209 16.54 10.38 -6.46
N LEU A 210 15.47 9.64 -6.74
CA LEU A 210 15.33 8.22 -6.42
C LEU A 210 15.35 7.41 -7.71
N THR A 211 16.22 6.41 -7.81
CA THR A 211 16.30 5.49 -8.96
C THR A 211 15.99 4.06 -8.50
N TRP A 212 15.11 3.36 -9.23
CA TRP A 212 14.78 1.97 -8.95
C TRP A 212 15.88 1.01 -9.42
N LEU A 213 16.23 0.04 -8.59
CA LEU A 213 17.21 -1.01 -8.85
C LEU A 213 16.51 -2.37 -8.76
N GLU A 214 16.10 -2.92 -9.90
CA GLU A 214 15.27 -4.15 -10.00
C GLU A 214 15.84 -5.34 -9.21
N LYS A 215 17.15 -5.46 -9.11
CA LYS A 215 17.83 -6.47 -8.29
C LYS A 215 18.85 -5.78 -7.39
N PRO A 216 18.68 -5.79 -6.05
CA PRO A 216 17.76 -6.64 -5.26
C PRO A 216 16.38 -6.03 -4.94
N GLY A 217 15.87 -5.04 -5.69
CA GLY A 217 14.58 -4.40 -5.41
C GLY A 217 14.72 -3.20 -4.44
N GLU A 218 15.66 -2.32 -4.76
CA GLU A 218 16.07 -1.19 -3.92
C GLU A 218 15.83 0.16 -4.61
N TRP A 219 15.58 1.18 -3.80
CA TRP A 219 15.75 2.58 -4.20
C TRP A 219 17.18 3.02 -3.94
N SER A 220 17.80 3.65 -4.93
CA SER A 220 19.01 4.45 -4.76
C SER A 220 18.60 5.91 -4.61
N TYR A 221 18.92 6.52 -3.47
CA TYR A 221 18.83 7.95 -3.24
C TYR A 221 20.13 8.64 -3.64
N LYS A 222 19.99 9.78 -4.31
CA LYS A 222 21.09 10.68 -4.64
C LYS A 222 20.67 12.12 -4.37
N LEU A 223 21.44 12.81 -3.54
CA LEU A 223 21.22 14.22 -3.23
C LEU A 223 21.44 15.09 -4.48
N SER A 224 20.56 16.07 -4.71
CA SER A 224 20.73 17.11 -5.74
C SER A 224 21.05 18.47 -5.11
N SER A 225 20.33 18.85 -4.05
CA SER A 225 20.55 20.10 -3.30
C SER A 225 20.03 19.96 -1.86
N LEU A 226 20.77 20.49 -0.88
CA LEU A 226 20.26 20.64 0.49
C LEU A 226 19.35 21.86 0.67
N GLY A 227 19.49 22.87 -0.20
CA GLY A 227 18.84 24.16 -0.02
C GLY A 227 19.12 24.76 1.36
N THR A 228 18.09 25.31 2.01
CA THR A 228 18.18 25.90 3.35
C THR A 228 18.42 24.87 4.47
N LEU A 229 18.21 23.57 4.20
CA LEU A 229 18.36 22.52 5.22
C LEU A 229 19.82 22.24 5.60
N GLU A 230 20.83 22.79 4.91
CA GLU A 230 22.24 22.43 5.08
C GLU A 230 22.73 22.39 6.54
N ARG A 231 22.23 23.31 7.37
CA ARG A 231 22.55 23.47 8.80
C ARG A 231 21.92 22.40 9.71
N ILE A 232 20.82 21.79 9.30
CA ILE A 232 20.07 20.77 10.06
C ILE A 232 20.06 19.40 9.38
N ALA A 233 20.59 19.31 8.16
CA ALA A 233 20.70 18.09 7.38
C ALA A 233 21.68 17.11 8.04
N VAL A 234 21.14 15.96 8.44
CA VAL A 234 21.90 14.85 9.02
C VAL A 234 22.76 14.15 7.97
N ASN A 235 23.85 13.52 8.42
CA ASN A 235 24.90 13.00 7.54
C ASN A 235 24.41 12.08 6.40
N TRP A 236 23.40 11.23 6.66
CA TRP A 236 22.89 10.31 5.63
C TRP A 236 22.25 11.05 4.44
N MET A 237 21.67 12.25 4.63
CA MET A 237 21.09 13.04 3.52
C MET A 237 22.16 13.54 2.55
N LYS A 238 23.42 13.58 2.98
CA LYS A 238 24.58 14.06 2.21
C LYS A 238 25.33 12.91 1.51
N GLN A 239 24.81 11.68 1.59
CA GLN A 239 25.41 10.46 1.07
C GLN A 239 24.47 9.80 0.08
N ASP A 240 25.03 9.12 -0.93
CA ASP A 240 24.26 8.23 -1.78
C ASP A 240 23.90 6.98 -0.97
N ILE A 241 22.62 6.79 -0.66
CA ILE A 241 22.12 5.67 0.15
C ILE A 241 21.24 4.74 -0.68
N ARG A 242 21.22 3.45 -0.32
CA ARG A 242 20.28 2.47 -0.86
C ARG A 242 19.38 1.93 0.24
N PHE A 243 18.11 1.71 -0.09
CA PHE A 243 17.13 1.15 0.83
C PHE A 243 16.07 0.34 0.09
N SER A 244 15.55 -0.72 0.73
CA SER A 244 14.49 -1.54 0.15
C SER A 244 13.14 -0.82 0.12
N MET A 245 12.22 -1.26 -0.75
CA MET A 245 10.86 -0.70 -0.86
C MET A 245 10.15 -0.59 0.50
N ASN A 246 10.35 -1.56 1.40
CA ASN A 246 9.75 -1.59 2.74
C ASN A 246 10.18 -0.40 3.63
N MET A 247 11.35 0.20 3.36
CA MET A 247 11.87 1.36 4.10
C MET A 247 11.38 2.70 3.53
N CYS A 248 10.69 2.71 2.39
CA CYS A 248 10.29 3.93 1.68
C CYS A 248 9.44 4.88 2.54
N ARG A 249 8.47 4.34 3.31
CA ARG A 249 7.66 5.13 4.25
C ARG A 249 8.54 5.85 5.29
N LEU A 250 9.46 5.12 5.93
CA LEU A 250 10.36 5.65 6.96
C LEU A 250 11.34 6.67 6.39
N PHE A 251 11.76 6.52 5.14
CA PHE A 251 12.61 7.46 4.42
C PHE A 251 11.91 8.82 4.25
N PHE A 252 10.70 8.85 3.69
CA PHE A 252 9.94 10.10 3.53
C PHE A 252 9.53 10.72 4.87
N GLU A 253 9.17 9.91 5.86
CA GLU A 253 8.87 10.38 7.22
C GLU A 253 10.08 11.09 7.86
N ARG A 254 11.30 10.53 7.74
CA ARG A 254 12.53 11.16 8.23
C ARG A 254 12.82 12.49 7.53
N ILE A 255 12.58 12.59 6.23
CA ILE A 255 12.74 13.85 5.48
C ILE A 255 11.73 14.90 5.95
N SER A 256 10.45 14.52 6.07
CA SER A 256 9.39 15.41 6.55
C SER A 256 9.71 15.97 7.93
N ASN A 257 10.15 15.12 8.86
CA ASN A 257 10.57 15.48 10.22
C ASN A 257 11.80 16.41 10.30
N ILE A 258 12.56 16.58 9.21
CA ILE A 258 13.68 17.52 9.11
C ILE A 258 13.19 18.84 8.48
N ILE A 259 12.40 18.76 7.42
CA ILE A 259 11.79 19.92 6.76
C ILE A 259 10.89 20.71 7.71
N THR A 260 10.12 20.05 8.58
CA THR A 260 9.28 20.73 9.57
C THR A 260 10.06 21.39 10.71
N LYS A 261 11.39 21.27 10.75
CA LYS A 261 12.28 21.85 11.77
C LYS A 261 13.20 22.96 11.24
N GLY A 262 13.20 23.21 9.92
CA GLY A 262 14.05 24.19 9.25
C GLY A 262 13.27 25.41 8.79
#